data_AF-X1K8U1-F1
#
_entry.id   AF-X1K8U1-F1
#
_cell.length_a   1.000
_cell.length_b   1.000
_cell.length_c   1.000
_cell.angle_alpha   90.00
_cell.angle_beta   90.00
_cell.angle_gamma   90.00
#
_symmetry.space_group_name_H-M   'P 1'
#
loop_
_entity.id
_entity.type
_entity.pdbx_description
1 polymer ?
#
loop_
_entity_poly.entity_id
_entity_poly.type
_entity_poly.pdbx_seq_one_letter_code
_entity_poly.pdbx_strand_id
1 'polypeptide(L)'
;VERCVLALTNENSWVLDPFAGVGSTVIAAIINNRNALGIEKEADYCKIAKQRISDLNEGKLKIRPINKPIHKPSGNDKVSQVPKDWMQLELDNVNGKYNGISHKK
;
A
#
# COMPACT_ATOMS: atom_id res chain seq x y z
N VAL A 1 -0.98 0.57 -6.36
CA VAL A 1 -1.54 1.36 -7.47
C VAL A 1 -1.28 0.72 -8.82
N GLU A 2 -0.05 0.31 -9.15
CA GLU A 2 0.30 -0.31 -10.45
C GLU A 2 -0.66 -1.42 -10.94
N ARG A 3 -1.00 -2.39 -10.08
CA ARG A 3 -1.98 -3.44 -10.40
C ARG A 3 -3.34 -2.88 -10.86
N CYS A 4 -3.81 -1.79 -10.26
CA CYS A 4 -5.07 -1.15 -10.62
C CYS A 4 -4.98 -0.49 -12.00
N VAL A 5 -3.86 0.18 -12.30
CA VAL A 5 -3.62 0.79 -13.61
C VAL A 5 -3.67 -0.29 -14.70
N LEU A 6 -2.95 -1.40 -14.52
CA LEU A 6 -2.92 -2.49 -15.50
C LEU A 6 -4.27 -3.20 -15.65
N ALA A 7 -5.01 -3.40 -14.56
CA ALA A 7 -6.28 -4.11 -14.59
C ALA A 7 -7.43 -3.29 -15.18
N LEU A 8 -7.36 -1.96 -15.09
CA LEU A 8 -8.49 -1.07 -15.41
C LEU A 8 -8.25 -0.18 -16.64
N THR A 9 -7.06 -0.22 -17.24
CA THR A 9 -6.71 0.64 -18.38
C THR A 9 -5.88 -0.08 -19.44
N ASN A 10 -6.09 0.33 -20.70
CA ASN A 10 -5.23 -0.06 -21.81
C ASN A 10 -4.02 0.88 -21.90
N GLU A 11 -2.99 0.47 -22.64
CA GLU A 11 -1.90 1.37 -23.03
C GLU A 11 -2.44 2.64 -23.72
N ASN A 12 -1.72 3.74 -23.57
CA ASN A 12 -2.09 5.09 -24.05
C ASN A 12 -3.36 5.71 -23.43
N SER A 13 -4.07 4.99 -22.55
CA SER A 13 -5.19 5.56 -21.79
C SER A 13 -4.73 6.70 -20.88
N TRP A 14 -5.65 7.60 -20.56
CA TRP A 14 -5.43 8.63 -19.53
C TRP A 14 -5.80 8.10 -18.15
N VAL A 15 -4.91 8.33 -17.18
CA VAL A 15 -5.13 8.08 -15.76
C VAL A 15 -5.15 9.41 -15.01
N LEU A 16 -6.29 9.72 -14.39
CA LEU A 16 -6.46 10.90 -13.54
C LEU A 16 -6.44 10.50 -12.07
N ASP A 17 -5.62 11.18 -11.27
CA ASP A 17 -5.62 11.08 -9.81
C ASP A 17 -5.83 12.48 -9.20
N PRO A 18 -7.03 12.79 -8.65
CA PRO A 18 -7.30 14.10 -8.07
C PRO A 18 -6.64 14.33 -6.70
N PHE A 19 -6.02 13.31 -6.10
CA PHE A 19 -5.32 13.37 -4.81
C PHE A 19 -3.96 12.68 -4.92
N ALA A 20 -3.16 13.13 -5.89
CA ALA A 20 -1.99 12.42 -6.36
C ALA A 20 -0.88 12.27 -5.29
N GLY A 21 -0.87 13.11 -4.25
CA GLY A 21 0.16 13.12 -3.22
C GLY A 21 1.56 13.20 -3.84
N VAL A 22 2.43 12.26 -3.46
CA VAL A 22 3.78 12.13 -4.01
C VAL A 22 3.85 11.46 -5.40
N GLY A 23 2.72 11.33 -6.10
CA GLY A 23 2.66 10.91 -7.51
C GLY A 23 2.73 9.39 -7.75
N SER A 24 2.33 8.55 -6.79
CA SER A 24 2.40 7.09 -6.96
C SER A 24 1.57 6.57 -8.15
N THR A 25 0.40 7.15 -8.39
CA THR A 25 -0.45 6.82 -9.54
C THR A 25 0.15 7.29 -10.86
N VAL A 26 0.70 8.51 -10.87
CA VAL A 26 1.36 9.09 -12.06
C VAL A 26 2.57 8.24 -12.47
N ILE A 27 3.43 7.87 -11.53
CA ILE A 27 4.58 6.98 -11.79
C ILE A 27 4.10 5.64 -12.34
N ALA A 28 3.09 5.02 -11.71
CA ALA A 28 2.57 3.73 -12.15
C ALA A 28 1.98 3.76 -13.57
N ALA A 29 1.36 4.88 -13.97
CA ALA A 29 0.87 5.09 -15.33
C ALA A 29 2.02 5.24 -16.33
N ILE A 30 3.00 6.11 -16.03
CA ILE A 30 4.14 6.38 -16.92
C ILE A 30 4.94 5.10 -17.21
N ILE A 31 5.32 4.33 -16.18
CA ILE A 31 6.13 3.11 -16.36
C ILE A 31 5.41 2.02 -17.16
N ASN A 32 4.08 2.13 -17.27
CA ASN A 32 3.25 1.19 -17.99
C ASN A 32 2.74 1.81 -19.31
N ASN A 33 3.34 2.85 -19.88
CA ASN A 33 2.90 3.43 -21.17
C ASN A 33 1.47 3.98 -21.15
N ARG A 34 1.06 4.63 -20.05
CA ARG A 34 -0.21 5.38 -19.95
C ARG A 34 0.09 6.88 -19.82
N ASN A 35 -0.84 7.70 -20.30
CA ASN A 35 -0.85 9.13 -20.01
C ASN A 35 -1.35 9.35 -18.58
N ALA A 36 -0.87 10.40 -17.91
CA ALA A 36 -1.20 10.64 -16.52
C ALA A 36 -1.44 12.12 -16.21
N LEU A 37 -2.44 12.39 -15.37
CA LEU A 37 -2.70 13.69 -14.78
C LEU A 37 -2.88 13.51 -13.28
N GLY A 38 -2.00 14.14 -12.48
CA GLY A 38 -2.10 14.15 -11.03
C GLY A 38 -2.39 15.56 -10.53
N ILE A 39 -3.38 15.71 -9.65
CA ILE A 39 -3.70 16.97 -8.97
C ILE A 39 -3.36 16.78 -7.49
N GLU A 40 -2.63 17.74 -6.93
CA GLU A 40 -2.27 17.74 -5.51
C GLU A 40 -2.23 19.19 -5.03
N LYS A 41 -2.78 19.42 -3.83
CA LYS A 41 -2.89 20.75 -3.23
C LYS A 41 -1.60 21.14 -2.50
N GLU A 42 -0.99 20.18 -1.81
CA GLU A 42 0.17 20.43 -0.97
C GLU A 42 1.44 20.56 -1.83
N ALA A 43 2.05 21.75 -1.79
CA ALA A 43 3.19 22.10 -2.65
C ALA A 43 4.41 21.19 -2.41
N ASP A 44 4.64 20.76 -1.17
CA ASP A 44 5.73 19.84 -0.82
C ASP A 44 5.55 18.46 -1.45
N TYR A 45 4.31 17.96 -1.50
CA TYR A 45 4.00 16.72 -2.20
C TYR A 45 4.15 16.86 -3.72
N CYS A 46 3.73 18.00 -4.29
CA CYS A 46 4.01 18.33 -5.68
C CYS A 46 5.51 18.31 -6.00
N LYS A 47 6.35 18.88 -5.11
CA LYS A 47 7.81 18.89 -5.26
C LYS A 47 8.39 17.49 -5.24
N ILE A 48 7.96 16.65 -4.29
CA ILE A 48 8.39 15.25 -4.20
C ILE A 48 7.93 14.46 -5.43
N ALA A 49 6.70 14.66 -5.90
CA ALA A 49 6.17 14.00 -7.09
C ALA A 49 7.00 14.35 -8.34
N LYS A 50 7.32 15.63 -8.54
CA LYS A 50 8.18 16.09 -9.64
C LYS A 50 9.58 15.47 -9.57
N GLN A 51 10.19 15.43 -8.38
CA GLN A 51 11.50 14.80 -8.21
C GLN A 51 11.44 13.31 -8.56
N ARG A 52 10.41 12.59 -8.09
CA ARG A 52 10.23 11.16 -8.41
C ARG A 52 10.04 10.91 -9.90
N ILE A 53 9.35 11.81 -10.62
CA ILE A 53 9.22 11.73 -12.08
C ILE A 53 10.57 11.97 -12.77
N SER A 54 11.37 12.95 -12.30
CA SER A 54 12.74 13.15 -12.80
C SER A 54 13.61 11.92 -12.57
N ASP A 55 13.62 11.39 -11.33
CA ASP A 55 14.37 10.20 -10.97
C ASP A 55 13.94 8.98 -11.79
N LEU A 56 12.65 8.87 -12.15
CA LEU A 56 12.16 7.82 -13.03
C LEU A 56 12.74 7.96 -14.44
N ASN A 57 12.68 9.17 -15.02
CA ASN A 57 13.21 9.45 -16.36
C ASN A 57 14.73 9.25 -16.43
N GLU A 58 15.44 9.49 -15.33
CA GLU A 58 16.88 9.25 -15.19
C GLU A 58 17.22 7.79 -14.82
N GLY A 59 16.22 6.91 -14.62
CA GLY A 59 16.42 5.52 -14.22
C GLY A 59 16.92 5.31 -12.79
N LYS A 60 16.88 6.36 -11.95
CA LYS A 60 17.34 6.35 -10.55
C LYS A 60 16.26 5.90 -9.57
N LEU A 61 14.98 6.03 -9.93
CA LEU A 61 13.87 5.70 -9.04
C LEU A 61 13.81 4.19 -8.76
N LYS A 62 13.98 3.81 -7.49
CA LYS A 62 13.87 2.41 -7.05
C LYS A 62 12.41 1.96 -7.06
N ILE A 63 12.07 1.06 -7.97
CA ILE A 63 10.74 0.46 -8.08
C ILE A 63 10.82 -1.02 -7.76
N ARG A 64 9.82 -1.54 -7.04
CA ARG A 64 9.66 -2.97 -6.82
C ARG A 64 9.07 -3.59 -8.09
N PRO A 65 9.75 -4.53 -8.77
CA PRO A 65 9.17 -5.22 -9.92
C PRO A 65 7.83 -5.87 -9.57
N ILE A 66 6.87 -5.79 -10.50
CA ILE A 66 5.51 -6.28 -10.27
C ILE A 66 5.47 -7.79 -10.00
N ASN A 67 6.35 -8.54 -10.65
CA ASN A 67 6.51 -9.98 -10.53
C ASN A 67 7.31 -10.42 -9.29
N LYS A 68 7.83 -9.49 -8.48
CA LYS A 68 8.50 -9.86 -7.23
C LYS A 68 7.48 -10.56 -6.32
N PRO A 69 7.79 -11.73 -5.74
CA PRO A 69 6.87 -12.40 -4.83
C PRO A 69 6.60 -11.54 -3.59
N ILE A 70 5.39 -11.68 -3.05
CA ILE A 70 5.03 -11.07 -1.76
C ILE A 70 5.66 -11.92 -0.66
N HIS A 71 6.25 -11.24 0.34
CA HIS A 71 6.80 -11.92 1.52
C HIS A 71 5.70 -12.77 2.16
N LYS A 72 5.97 -14.07 2.29
CA LYS A 72 5.11 -14.97 3.07
C LYS A 72 5.73 -15.05 4.45
N PRO A 73 5.06 -14.51 5.48
CA PRO A 73 5.64 -14.50 6.80
C PRO A 73 5.91 -15.92 7.28
N SER A 74 7.07 -16.10 7.90
CA SER A 74 7.39 -17.33 8.60
C SER A 74 6.67 -17.32 9.96
N GLY A 75 6.42 -18.49 10.55
CA GLY A 75 5.87 -18.58 11.91
C GLY A 75 6.76 -17.91 13.00
N ASN A 76 7.98 -17.51 12.63
CA ASN A 76 8.91 -16.79 13.50
C ASN A 76 8.80 -15.26 13.37
N ASP A 77 8.05 -14.76 12.38
CA ASP A 77 7.85 -13.33 12.22
C ASP A 77 6.94 -12.84 13.35
N LYS A 78 7.45 -11.95 14.21
CA LYS A 78 6.71 -11.43 15.37
C LYS A 78 5.36 -10.83 14.99
N VAL A 79 5.24 -10.24 13.80
CA VAL A 79 4.00 -9.62 13.29
C VAL A 79 2.92 -10.66 12.93
N SER A 80 3.33 -11.92 12.76
CA SER A 80 2.49 -13.05 12.35
C SER A 80 2.28 -14.06 13.48
N GLN A 81 2.92 -13.84 14.63
CA GLN A 81 2.63 -14.58 15.84
C GLN A 81 1.44 -13.96 16.56
N VAL A 82 0.54 -14.79 17.05
CA VAL A 82 -0.53 -14.34 17.94
C VAL A 82 0.12 -13.84 19.24
N PRO A 83 -0.24 -12.64 19.73
CA PRO A 83 0.24 -12.15 21.02
C PRO A 83 -0.07 -13.13 22.15
N LYS A 84 0.87 -13.30 23.09
CA LYS A 84 0.69 -14.20 24.24
C LYS A 84 -0.53 -13.81 25.08
N ASP A 85 -0.78 -12.52 25.22
CA ASP A 85 -1.92 -11.99 25.97
C ASP A 85 -3.26 -12.47 25.39
N TRP A 86 -3.35 -12.64 24.06
CA TRP A 86 -4.55 -13.15 23.40
C TRP A 86 -4.73 -14.65 23.67
N MET A 87 -3.65 -15.42 23.71
CA MET A 87 -3.71 -16.85 24.07
C MET A 87 -4.10 -17.04 25.54
N GLN A 88 -3.62 -16.17 26.43
CA GLN A 88 -3.95 -16.19 27.86
C GLN A 88 -5.43 -15.90 28.09
N LEU A 89 -5.99 -14.92 27.38
CA LEU A 89 -7.42 -14.59 27.42
C LEU A 89 -8.31 -15.76 26.98
N GLU A 90 -7.93 -16.49 25.92
CA GLU A 90 -8.70 -17.68 25.50
C GLU A 90 -8.65 -18.80 26.56
N LEU A 91 -7.48 -19.05 27.16
CA LEU A 91 -7.34 -20.03 28.23
C LEU A 91 -8.16 -19.64 29.47
N ASP A 92 -8.16 -18.37 29.85
CA ASP A 92 -8.92 -17.90 31.01
C ASP A 92 -10.44 -17.88 30.75
N ASN A 93 -10.88 -17.67 29.50
CA ASN A 93 -12.28 -17.82 29.08
C ASN A 93 -12.73 -19.29 29.13
N VAL A 94 -11.93 -20.22 28.62
CA VAL A 94 -12.20 -21.67 28.68
C VAL A 94 -12.23 -22.18 30.13
N ASN A 95 -11.35 -21.65 30.98
CA ASN A 95 -11.29 -22.00 32.40
C ASN A 95 -12.31 -21.22 33.26
N GLY A 96 -13.24 -20.48 32.65
CA GLY A 96 -14.34 -19.80 33.34
C GLY A 96 -13.94 -18.66 34.27
N LYS A 97 -12.72 -18.11 34.11
CA LYS A 97 -12.21 -17.03 34.98
C LYS A 97 -12.73 -15.64 34.60
N TYR A 98 -13.18 -15.44 33.37
CA TYR A 98 -13.77 -14.17 32.91
C TYR A 98 -15.28 -14.33 32.67
N ASN A 99 -16.07 -14.05 33.71
CA ASN A 99 -17.51 -13.80 33.57
C ASN A 99 -17.76 -12.30 33.44
N GLY A 100 -17.78 -11.79 32.20
CA GLY A 100 -18.50 -10.58 31.84
C GLY A 100 -17.68 -9.31 31.61
N ILE A 101 -17.52 -8.96 30.34
CA ILE A 101 -17.91 -7.63 29.87
C ILE A 101 -18.86 -7.88 28.71
N SER A 102 -20.17 -7.70 28.98
CA SER A 102 -21.17 -7.64 27.93
C SER A 102 -20.81 -6.47 27.02
N HIS A 103 -20.34 -6.75 25.81
CA HIS A 103 -20.36 -5.77 24.74
C HIS A 103 -21.83 -5.49 24.42
N LYS A 104 -22.41 -4.48 25.08
CA LYS A 104 -23.62 -3.85 24.59
C LYS A 104 -23.30 -3.26 23.21
N LYS A 105 -24.00 -3.79 22.20
CA LYS A 105 -24.07 -3.22 20.85
C LYS A 105 -24.54 -1.78 20.88
#